data_AF-A0A8B8Q9M5-F1
#
_entry.id   AF-A0A8B8Q9M5-F1
#
_cell.length_a   1.000
_cell.length_b   1.000
_cell.length_c   1.000
_cell.angle_alpha   90.00
_cell.angle_beta   90.00
_cell.angle_gamma   90.00
#
_symmetry.space_group_name_H-M   'P 1'
#
loop_
_entity.id
_entity.type
_entity.pdbx_description
1 polymer ?
#
loop_
_entity_poly.entity_id
_entity_poly.type
_entity_poly.pdbx_seq_one_letter_code
_entity_poly.pdbx_strand_id
1 'polypeptide(L)'
;MADYESRHHHQQQQAKETALQALNTIIQLHFEKTLEKKRAIDQQKKELHRLFLLFFIFLALLFNAVSQPSSRLQCRHCWAPISLLSLSHLVFYVSVAQTLRTINGFKYQRRCHKLTLGLATERLRELRMRMSVAMANSDGAPHPHHHHHHHHHEVVFDDEDFEIQYQEPPESYLGKFKRNWALHFGFLILVYGFMVSFSVVILCF
;
A
#
# COMPACT_ATOMS: atom_id res chain seq x y z
N MET A 1 -16.41 -52.32 -12.19
CA MET A 1 -16.07 -51.47 -11.03
C MET A 1 -14.73 -50.75 -11.20
N ALA A 2 -13.69 -51.38 -11.78
CA ALA A 2 -12.38 -50.74 -12.01
C ALA A 2 -12.40 -49.47 -12.90
N ASP A 3 -13.28 -49.39 -13.91
CA ASP A 3 -13.42 -48.19 -14.75
C ASP A 3 -13.96 -46.95 -14.00
N TYR A 4 -14.64 -47.15 -12.88
CA TYR A 4 -15.19 -46.05 -12.08
C TYR A 4 -14.09 -45.36 -11.24
N GLU A 5 -13.20 -46.14 -10.61
CA GLU A 5 -12.04 -45.63 -9.87
C GLU A 5 -11.06 -44.87 -10.78
N SER A 6 -10.80 -45.39 -11.97
CA SER A 6 -9.86 -44.77 -12.90
C SER A 6 -10.37 -43.42 -13.44
N ARG A 7 -11.69 -43.25 -13.61
CA ARG A 7 -12.30 -41.96 -13.99
C ARG A 7 -12.27 -40.95 -12.85
N HIS A 8 -12.50 -41.38 -11.61
CA HIS A 8 -12.42 -40.50 -10.43
C HIS A 8 -11.01 -39.96 -10.22
N HIS A 9 -9.98 -40.79 -10.35
CA HIS A 9 -8.58 -40.33 -10.25
C HIS A 9 -8.19 -39.34 -11.36
N HIS A 10 -8.59 -39.60 -12.61
CA HIS A 10 -8.34 -38.66 -13.71
C HIS A 10 -9.06 -37.32 -13.52
N GLN A 11 -10.32 -37.36 -13.09
CA GLN A 11 -11.12 -36.16 -12.85
C GLN A 11 -10.57 -35.34 -11.68
N GLN A 12 -10.09 -36.02 -10.63
CA GLN A 12 -9.46 -35.38 -9.48
C GLN A 12 -8.09 -34.78 -9.83
N GLN A 13 -7.30 -35.44 -10.69
CA GLN A 13 -6.02 -34.93 -11.16
C GLN A 13 -6.19 -33.69 -12.06
N GLN A 14 -7.20 -33.71 -12.93
CA GLN A 14 -7.56 -32.57 -13.79
C GLN A 14 -8.12 -31.38 -12.98
N ALA A 15 -8.92 -31.63 -11.95
CA ALA A 15 -9.39 -30.60 -11.02
C ALA A 15 -8.22 -29.94 -10.27
N LYS A 16 -7.21 -30.72 -9.87
CA LYS A 16 -5.98 -30.23 -9.21
C LYS A 16 -5.15 -29.31 -10.09
N GLU A 17 -4.92 -29.68 -11.35
CA GLU A 17 -4.21 -28.84 -12.31
C GLU A 17 -4.93 -27.51 -12.56
N THR A 18 -6.26 -27.57 -12.67
CA THR A 18 -7.12 -26.38 -12.84
C THR A 18 -7.01 -25.45 -11.62
N ALA A 19 -7.03 -25.99 -10.40
CA ALA A 19 -6.92 -25.21 -9.18
C ALA A 19 -5.53 -24.57 -8.99
N LEU A 20 -4.45 -25.29 -9.35
CA LEU A 20 -3.09 -24.73 -9.37
C LEU A 20 -2.93 -23.60 -10.40
N GLN A 21 -3.56 -23.76 -11.56
CA GLN A 21 -3.57 -22.72 -12.59
C GLN A 21 -4.32 -21.48 -12.11
N ALA A 22 -5.51 -21.66 -11.51
CA ALA A 22 -6.29 -20.58 -10.91
C ALA A 22 -5.51 -19.83 -9.82
N LEU A 23 -4.82 -20.55 -8.94
CA LEU A 23 -4.01 -19.94 -7.88
C LEU A 23 -2.84 -19.12 -8.43
N ASN A 24 -2.14 -19.62 -9.46
CA ASN A 24 -1.10 -18.85 -10.14
C ASN A 24 -1.65 -17.57 -10.78
N THR A 25 -2.83 -17.62 -11.40
CA THR A 25 -3.50 -16.43 -11.95
C THR A 25 -3.84 -15.41 -10.86
N ILE A 26 -4.35 -15.85 -9.71
CA ILE A 26 -4.66 -14.97 -8.58
C ILE A 26 -3.39 -14.31 -8.03
N ILE A 27 -2.29 -15.04 -7.90
CA ILE A 27 -0.98 -14.52 -7.49
C ILE A 27 -0.51 -13.44 -8.47
N GLN A 28 -0.57 -13.70 -9.78
CA GLN A 28 -0.19 -12.73 -10.80
C GLN A 28 -1.03 -11.45 -10.71
N LEU A 29 -2.35 -11.59 -10.54
CA LEU A 29 -3.27 -10.46 -10.41
C LEU A 29 -2.93 -9.58 -9.20
N HIS A 30 -2.72 -10.17 -8.01
CA HIS A 30 -2.38 -9.42 -6.81
C HIS A 30 -0.99 -8.78 -6.87
N PHE A 31 -0.04 -9.43 -7.54
CA PHE A 31 1.26 -8.84 -7.82
C PHE A 31 1.15 -7.61 -8.72
N GLU A 32 0.38 -7.70 -9.81
CA GLU A 32 0.13 -6.57 -10.71
C GLU A 32 -0.54 -5.42 -9.98
N LYS A 33 -1.60 -5.69 -9.20
CA LYS A 33 -2.26 -4.68 -8.36
C LYS A 33 -1.31 -4.05 -7.35
N THR A 34 -0.40 -4.84 -6.77
CA THR A 34 0.63 -4.30 -5.86
C THR A 34 1.57 -3.32 -6.57
N LEU A 35 1.97 -3.62 -7.81
CA LEU A 35 2.79 -2.72 -8.63
C LEU A 35 2.04 -1.47 -9.05
N GLU A 36 0.79 -1.61 -9.49
CA GLU A 36 -0.10 -0.51 -9.86
C GLU A 36 -0.24 0.48 -8.70
N LYS A 37 -0.55 0.00 -7.49
CA LYS A 37 -0.67 0.83 -6.29
C LYS A 37 0.66 1.46 -5.88
N LYS A 38 1.79 0.77 -6.08
CA LYS A 38 3.12 1.36 -5.85
C LYS A 38 3.35 2.56 -6.79
N ARG A 39 3.06 2.41 -8.09
CA ARG A 39 3.17 3.51 -9.07
C ARG A 39 2.27 4.69 -8.69
N ALA A 40 1.02 4.43 -8.30
CA ALA A 40 0.09 5.47 -7.85
C ALA A 40 0.60 6.21 -6.60
N ILE A 41 1.16 5.49 -5.62
CA ILE A 41 1.79 6.10 -4.43
C ILE A 41 2.96 7.01 -4.84
N ASP A 42 3.83 6.54 -5.73
CA ASP A 42 5.02 7.29 -6.12
C ASP A 42 4.65 8.54 -6.95
N GLN A 43 3.60 8.47 -7.77
CA GLN A 43 3.01 9.64 -8.43
C GLN A 43 2.48 10.66 -7.42
N GLN A 44 1.69 10.22 -6.42
CA GLN A 44 1.15 11.11 -5.39
C GLN A 44 2.26 11.75 -4.54
N LYS A 45 3.34 11.03 -4.25
CA LYS A 45 4.52 11.63 -3.59
C LYS A 45 5.18 12.69 -4.46
N LYS A 46 5.25 12.50 -5.78
CA LYS A 46 5.80 13.49 -6.70
C LYS A 46 4.96 14.76 -6.72
N GLU A 47 3.64 14.61 -6.78
CA GLU A 47 2.71 15.74 -6.65
C GLU A 47 2.87 16.46 -5.30
N LEU A 48 3.02 15.70 -4.21
CA LEU A 48 3.29 16.28 -2.90
C LEU A 48 4.58 17.12 -2.90
N HIS A 49 5.69 16.61 -3.44
CA HIS A 49 6.94 17.36 -3.56
C HIS A 49 6.77 18.62 -4.42
N ARG A 50 6.02 18.51 -5.52
CA ARG A 50 5.71 19.65 -6.39
C ARG A 50 4.92 20.74 -5.64
N LEU A 51 3.93 20.35 -4.85
CA LEU A 51 3.17 21.27 -4.00
C LEU A 51 4.08 21.97 -2.99
N PHE A 52 4.94 21.23 -2.30
CA PHE A 52 5.93 21.81 -1.37
C PHE A 52 6.85 22.80 -2.07
N LEU A 53 7.40 22.45 -3.23
CA LEU A 53 8.29 23.31 -3.98
C LEU A 53 7.61 24.61 -4.41
N LEU A 54 6.41 24.50 -5.01
CA LEU A 54 5.62 25.68 -5.42
C LEU A 54 5.27 26.57 -4.23
N PHE A 55 4.90 25.95 -3.10
CA PHE A 55 4.59 26.68 -1.87
C PHE A 55 5.81 27.42 -1.32
N PHE A 56 6.98 26.79 -1.24
CA PHE A 56 8.20 27.46 -0.78
C PHE A 56 8.67 28.55 -1.72
N ILE A 57 8.54 28.37 -3.04
CA ILE A 57 8.80 29.43 -4.01
C ILE A 57 7.87 30.61 -3.76
N PHE A 58 6.57 30.36 -3.58
CA PHE A 58 5.59 31.39 -3.26
C PHE A 58 5.93 32.13 -1.96
N LEU A 59 6.31 31.42 -0.89
CA LEU A 59 6.74 32.03 0.36
C LEU A 59 8.00 32.88 0.18
N ALA A 60 8.99 32.41 -0.58
CA ALA A 60 10.21 33.17 -0.86
C ALA A 60 9.91 34.46 -1.64
N LEU A 61 9.00 34.39 -2.62
CA LEU A 61 8.57 35.57 -3.38
C LEU A 61 7.81 36.57 -2.51
N LEU A 62 6.89 36.10 -1.66
CA LEU A 62 6.19 36.96 -0.70
C LEU A 62 7.17 37.63 0.27
N PHE A 63 8.09 36.85 0.84
CA PHE A 63 9.10 37.37 1.75
C PHE A 63 9.98 38.41 1.09
N ASN A 64 10.46 38.13 -0.13
CA ASN A 64 11.24 39.08 -0.92
C ASN A 64 10.45 40.37 -1.17
N ALA A 65 9.17 40.27 -1.55
CA ALA A 65 8.31 41.42 -1.79
C ALA A 65 8.09 42.26 -0.53
N VAL A 66 7.91 41.63 0.63
CA VAL A 66 7.75 42.33 1.92
C VAL A 66 9.07 42.96 2.39
N SER A 67 10.22 42.32 2.13
CA SER A 67 11.54 42.82 2.55
C SER A 67 12.06 43.99 1.73
N GLN A 68 11.44 44.31 0.59
CA GLN A 68 11.91 45.41 -0.25
C GLN A 68 11.69 46.76 0.46
N PRO A 69 12.73 47.60 0.58
CA PRO A 69 12.60 48.93 1.15
C PRO A 69 11.78 49.80 0.20
N SER A 70 10.48 49.88 0.43
CA SER A 70 9.53 50.64 -0.38
C SER A 70 8.60 51.43 0.51
N SER A 71 8.55 52.75 0.32
CA SER A 71 7.66 53.68 1.04
C SER A 71 6.16 53.45 0.79
N ARG A 72 5.79 52.47 -0.07
CA ARG A 72 4.40 52.13 -0.41
C ARG A 72 3.74 51.17 0.58
N LEU A 73 4.51 50.28 1.20
CA LEU A 73 4.00 49.35 2.21
C LEU A 73 4.34 49.91 3.59
N GLN A 74 3.31 50.16 4.39
CA GLN A 74 3.40 50.72 5.74
C GLN A 74 2.69 49.77 6.71
N CYS A 75 2.88 49.96 8.02
CA CYS A 75 2.24 49.16 9.06
C CYS A 75 0.70 49.04 8.90
N ARG A 76 0.03 50.09 8.40
CA ARG A 76 -1.41 50.06 8.11
C ARG A 76 -1.81 49.00 7.07
N HIS A 77 -0.90 48.60 6.20
CA HIS A 77 -1.11 47.59 5.16
C HIS A 77 -0.63 46.19 5.57
N CYS A 78 -0.15 46.00 6.81
CA CYS A 78 0.34 44.73 7.36
C CYS A 78 -0.69 43.59 7.29
N TRP A 79 -1.99 43.92 7.35
CA TRP A 79 -3.07 42.92 7.25
C TRP A 79 -3.09 42.18 5.90
N ALA A 80 -2.70 42.83 4.81
CA ALA A 80 -2.73 42.24 3.47
C ALA A 80 -1.73 41.07 3.30
N PRO A 81 -0.41 41.24 3.58
CA PRO A 81 0.54 40.12 3.52
C PRO A 81 0.21 39.04 4.56
N ILE A 82 -0.25 39.40 5.77
CA ILE A 82 -0.65 38.41 6.78
C ILE A 82 -1.86 37.58 6.29
N SER A 83 -2.89 38.23 5.73
CA SER A 83 -4.08 37.54 5.24
C SER A 83 -3.74 36.60 4.08
N LEU A 84 -2.92 37.07 3.13
CA LEU A 84 -2.46 36.27 2.01
C LEU A 84 -1.61 35.09 2.48
N LEU A 85 -0.68 35.32 3.42
CA LEU A 85 0.14 34.27 4.03
C LEU A 85 -0.73 33.22 4.73
N SER A 86 -1.72 33.66 5.50
CA SER A 86 -2.66 32.79 6.23
C SER A 86 -3.48 31.93 5.27
N LEU A 87 -4.06 32.55 4.23
CA LEU A 87 -4.86 31.86 3.23
C LEU A 87 -4.02 30.82 2.47
N SER A 88 -2.80 31.19 2.06
CA SER A 88 -1.90 30.27 1.36
C SER A 88 -1.50 29.07 2.21
N HIS A 89 -1.24 29.27 3.51
CA HIS A 89 -0.98 28.16 4.44
C HIS A 89 -2.21 27.27 4.61
N LEU A 90 -3.40 27.85 4.76
CA LEU A 90 -4.64 27.09 4.88
C LEU A 90 -4.88 26.19 3.66
N VAL A 91 -4.80 26.77 2.46
CA VAL A 91 -4.97 26.02 1.19
C VAL A 91 -3.91 24.93 1.09
N PHE A 92 -2.64 25.25 1.38
CA PHE A 92 -1.55 24.29 1.35
C PHE A 92 -1.78 23.12 2.32
N TYR A 93 -2.19 23.40 3.57
CA TYR A 93 -2.46 22.36 4.56
C TYR A 93 -3.61 21.44 4.13
N VAL A 94 -4.67 22.00 3.55
CA VAL A 94 -5.80 21.20 3.03
C VAL A 94 -5.33 20.30 1.88
N SER A 95 -4.58 20.84 0.92
CA SER A 95 -4.05 20.07 -0.22
C SER A 95 -3.08 18.96 0.19
N VAL A 96 -2.19 19.24 1.15
CA VAL A 96 -1.29 18.23 1.72
C VAL A 96 -2.08 17.16 2.46
N ALA A 97 -3.04 17.54 3.31
CA ALA A 97 -3.87 16.59 4.05
C ALA A 97 -4.65 15.66 3.11
N GLN A 98 -5.22 16.20 2.03
CA GLN A 98 -5.90 15.40 0.99
C GLN A 98 -4.94 14.41 0.32
N THR A 99 -3.79 14.88 -0.16
CA THR A 99 -2.77 14.03 -0.80
C THR A 99 -2.28 12.94 0.14
N LEU A 100 -2.06 13.25 1.43
CA LEU A 100 -1.65 12.28 2.44
C LEU A 100 -2.72 11.23 2.74
N ARG A 101 -4.01 11.61 2.78
CA ARG A 101 -5.11 10.62 2.91
C ARG A 101 -5.12 9.65 1.73
N THR A 102 -4.93 10.16 0.50
CA THR A 102 -4.86 9.33 -0.70
C THR A 102 -3.67 8.37 -0.67
N ILE A 103 -2.47 8.88 -0.31
CA ILE A 103 -1.26 8.05 -0.15
C ILE A 103 -1.49 6.96 0.91
N ASN A 104 -2.14 7.28 2.02
CA ASN A 104 -2.46 6.32 3.07
C ASN A 104 -3.42 5.24 2.60
N GLY A 105 -4.49 5.62 1.88
CA GLY A 105 -5.42 4.67 1.27
C GLY A 105 -4.71 3.70 0.33
N PHE A 106 -3.84 4.20 -0.55
CA PHE A 106 -3.07 3.33 -1.46
C PHE A 106 -2.03 2.47 -0.74
N LYS A 107 -1.37 2.99 0.31
CA LYS A 107 -0.44 2.20 1.13
C LYS A 107 -1.14 1.07 1.86
N TYR A 108 -2.33 1.33 2.40
CA TYR A 108 -3.18 0.33 3.04
C TYR A 108 -3.57 -0.75 2.02
N GLN A 109 -4.18 -0.37 0.89
CA GLN A 109 -4.56 -1.30 -0.19
C GLN A 109 -3.39 -2.14 -0.69
N ARG A 110 -2.22 -1.52 -0.91
CA ARG A 110 -1.00 -2.23 -1.32
C ARG A 110 -0.55 -3.24 -0.27
N ARG A 111 -0.68 -2.92 1.02
CA ARG A 111 -0.32 -3.85 2.09
C ARG A 111 -1.27 -5.04 2.14
N CYS A 112 -2.58 -4.82 1.97
CA CYS A 112 -3.56 -5.91 1.87
C CYS A 112 -3.20 -6.85 0.71
N HIS A 113 -2.99 -6.31 -0.51
CA HIS A 113 -2.57 -7.13 -1.65
C HIS A 113 -1.26 -7.88 -1.41
N LYS A 114 -0.31 -7.29 -0.70
CA LYS A 114 0.94 -7.98 -0.34
C LYS A 114 0.72 -9.14 0.63
N LEU A 115 -0.19 -8.99 1.59
CA LEU A 115 -0.52 -10.05 2.54
C LEU A 115 -1.28 -11.19 1.84
N THR A 116 -2.30 -10.87 1.05
CA THR A 116 -3.05 -11.83 0.22
C THR A 116 -2.12 -12.59 -0.73
N LEU A 117 -1.18 -11.90 -1.38
CA LEU A 117 -0.16 -12.51 -2.23
C LEU A 117 0.74 -13.48 -1.45
N GLY A 118 1.15 -13.11 -0.23
CA GLY A 118 1.96 -13.94 0.64
C GLY A 118 1.24 -15.23 1.01
N LEU A 119 -0.02 -15.12 1.45
CA LEU A 119 -0.86 -16.25 1.80
C LEU A 119 -1.11 -17.17 0.60
N ALA A 120 -1.45 -16.62 -0.56
CA ALA A 120 -1.65 -17.38 -1.79
C ALA A 120 -0.39 -18.15 -2.22
N THR A 121 0.78 -17.52 -2.07
CA THR A 121 2.08 -18.15 -2.39
C THR A 121 2.43 -19.27 -1.40
N GLU A 122 2.10 -19.09 -0.12
CA GLU A 122 2.30 -20.11 0.91
C GLU A 122 1.41 -21.33 0.67
N ARG A 123 0.11 -21.13 0.40
CA ARG A 123 -0.82 -22.20 0.01
C ARG A 123 -0.37 -22.93 -1.25
N LEU A 124 0.09 -22.22 -2.27
CA LEU A 124 0.65 -22.83 -3.48
C LEU A 124 1.87 -23.72 -3.16
N ARG A 125 2.74 -23.27 -2.26
CA ARG A 125 3.93 -24.03 -1.85
C ARG A 125 3.55 -25.29 -1.07
N GLU A 126 2.58 -25.19 -0.17
CA GLU A 126 2.05 -26.31 0.60
C GLU A 126 1.41 -27.37 -0.32
N LEU A 127 0.53 -26.94 -1.23
CA LEU A 127 -0.08 -27.79 -2.25
C LEU A 127 0.98 -28.54 -3.07
N ARG A 128 2.02 -27.83 -3.54
CA ARG A 128 3.12 -28.41 -4.30
C ARG A 128 3.93 -29.43 -3.49
N MET A 129 4.16 -29.16 -2.22
CA MET A 129 4.87 -30.07 -1.32
C MET A 129 4.06 -31.35 -1.06
N ARG A 130 2.77 -31.21 -0.71
CA ARG A 130 1.86 -32.36 -0.48
C ARG A 130 1.78 -33.27 -1.72
N MET A 131 1.71 -32.69 -2.93
CA MET A 131 1.75 -33.46 -4.18
C MET A 131 3.06 -34.21 -4.38
N SER A 132 4.21 -33.57 -4.12
CA SER A 132 5.52 -34.22 -4.28
C SER A 132 5.71 -35.41 -3.34
N VAL A 133 5.20 -35.31 -2.11
CA VAL A 133 5.23 -36.41 -1.12
C VAL A 133 4.30 -37.55 -1.55
N ALA A 134 3.09 -37.24 -2.05
CA ALA A 134 2.17 -38.26 -2.55
C ALA A 134 2.74 -39.04 -3.74
N MET A 135 3.43 -38.36 -4.68
CA MET A 135 4.11 -39.01 -5.81
C MET A 135 5.30 -39.87 -5.36
N ALA A 136 6.10 -39.41 -4.41
CA ALA A 136 7.25 -40.16 -3.89
C ALA A 136 6.85 -41.46 -3.17
N ASN A 137 5.69 -41.49 -2.50
CA ASN A 137 5.17 -42.71 -1.86
C ASN A 137 4.55 -43.72 -2.85
N SER A 138 4.29 -43.32 -4.10
CA SER A 138 3.74 -44.19 -5.15
C SER A 138 4.81 -45.02 -5.87
N ASP A 139 6.02 -44.49 -6.01
CA ASP A 139 7.10 -45.11 -6.80
C ASP A 139 8.04 -46.02 -5.97
N GLY A 140 7.69 -46.30 -4.70
CA GLY A 140 8.60 -46.86 -3.70
C GLY A 140 8.31 -48.27 -3.17
N ALA A 141 7.57 -49.14 -3.89
CA ALA A 141 7.34 -50.51 -3.40
C ALA A 141 7.42 -51.58 -4.51
N PRO A 142 8.51 -52.36 -4.60
CA PRO A 142 8.46 -53.71 -5.12
C PRO A 142 8.09 -54.65 -3.97
N HIS A 143 6.89 -55.24 -3.94
CA HIS A 143 6.66 -56.55 -3.27
C HIS A 143 5.23 -57.12 -3.49
N PRO A 144 5.03 -58.43 -3.29
CA PRO A 144 4.03 -59.26 -3.94
C PRO A 144 2.74 -59.39 -3.09
N HIS A 145 1.67 -59.80 -3.76
CA HIS A 145 0.43 -60.40 -3.22
C HIS A 145 0.26 -60.44 -1.69
N HIS A 146 -0.37 -59.41 -1.12
CA HIS A 146 -1.27 -59.60 0.02
C HIS A 146 -2.33 -58.49 0.06
N HIS A 147 -3.59 -58.91 0.15
CA HIS A 147 -4.74 -58.05 0.34
C HIS A 147 -4.63 -57.31 1.68
N HIS A 148 -4.30 -56.02 1.64
CA HIS A 148 -4.57 -55.09 2.72
C HIS A 148 -5.15 -53.81 2.13
N HIS A 149 -6.22 -53.34 2.76
CA HIS A 149 -6.95 -52.11 2.46
C HIS A 149 -6.00 -50.97 2.05
N HIS A 150 -6.05 -50.58 0.77
CA HIS A 150 -5.46 -49.35 0.27
C HIS A 150 -6.18 -48.17 0.92
N HIS A 151 -5.67 -47.70 2.06
CA HIS A 151 -5.88 -46.31 2.46
C HIS A 151 -5.08 -45.45 1.47
N HIS A 152 -5.68 -45.17 0.31
CA HIS A 152 -5.28 -44.02 -0.48
C HIS A 152 -5.31 -42.82 0.46
N HIS A 153 -4.15 -42.30 0.81
CA HIS A 153 -4.02 -41.02 1.47
C HIS A 153 -4.37 -39.95 0.43
N GLU A 154 -5.65 -39.87 0.06
CA GLU A 154 -6.18 -38.75 -0.69
C GLU A 154 -5.93 -37.53 0.17
N VAL A 155 -5.04 -36.66 -0.31
CA VAL A 155 -4.96 -35.31 0.20
C VAL A 155 -6.27 -34.65 -0.24
N VAL A 156 -7.26 -34.68 0.65
CA VAL A 156 -8.53 -33.97 0.51
C VAL A 156 -8.19 -32.50 0.68
N PHE A 157 -8.39 -31.72 -0.39
CA PHE A 157 -8.29 -30.27 -0.37
C PHE A 157 -9.71 -29.74 -0.26
N ASP A 158 -9.98 -28.95 0.77
CA ASP A 158 -11.29 -28.35 0.99
C ASP A 158 -11.42 -27.05 0.18
N ASP A 159 -12.64 -26.56 -0.06
CA ASP A 159 -12.85 -25.27 -0.75
C ASP A 159 -12.20 -24.11 0.05
N GLU A 160 -12.09 -24.25 1.38
CA GLU A 160 -11.34 -23.35 2.26
C GLU A 160 -9.82 -23.28 1.97
N ASP A 161 -9.23 -24.32 1.37
CA ASP A 161 -7.81 -24.30 0.98
C ASP A 161 -7.54 -23.38 -0.22
N PHE A 162 -8.59 -23.06 -0.99
CA PHE A 162 -8.55 -22.16 -2.14
C PHE A 162 -9.14 -20.78 -1.84
N GLU A 163 -9.83 -20.62 -0.71
CA GLU A 163 -10.39 -19.34 -0.27
C GLU A 163 -9.33 -18.46 0.41
N ILE A 164 -8.86 -17.43 -0.30
CA ILE A 164 -7.88 -16.49 0.25
C ILE A 164 -8.64 -15.40 1.02
N GLN A 165 -8.73 -15.58 2.34
CA GLN A 165 -9.34 -14.58 3.22
C GLN A 165 -8.60 -13.24 3.14
N TYR A 166 -9.35 -12.14 3.04
CA TYR A 166 -8.79 -10.80 2.98
C TYR A 166 -8.06 -10.45 4.29
N GLN A 167 -6.76 -10.16 4.22
CA GLN A 167 -5.96 -9.84 5.40
C GLN A 167 -5.78 -8.33 5.56
N GLU A 168 -6.24 -7.79 6.68
CA GLU A 168 -6.07 -6.40 7.03
C GLU A 168 -4.77 -6.13 7.81
N PRO A 169 -4.05 -5.03 7.52
CA PRO A 169 -2.92 -4.58 8.34
C PRO A 169 -3.38 -4.18 9.76
N PRO A 170 -2.56 -4.42 10.80
CA PRO A 170 -2.87 -3.95 12.15
C PRO A 170 -2.93 -2.42 12.21
N GLU A 171 -3.82 -1.87 13.04
CA GLU A 171 -4.07 -0.41 13.13
C GLU A 171 -2.82 0.41 13.47
N SER A 172 -1.86 -0.17 14.18
CA SER A 172 -0.57 0.45 14.53
C SER A 172 0.27 0.85 13.30
N TYR A 173 0.01 0.26 12.13
CA TYR A 173 0.70 0.58 10.87
C TYR A 173 0.44 2.02 10.41
N LEU A 174 -0.79 2.52 10.56
CA LEU A 174 -1.16 3.88 10.18
C LEU A 174 -0.63 4.93 11.17
N GLY A 175 -0.54 4.56 12.46
CA GLY A 175 -0.03 5.43 13.52
C GLY A 175 1.42 5.89 13.29
N LYS A 176 2.29 5.01 12.77
CA LYS A 176 3.71 5.36 12.49
C LYS A 176 3.84 6.43 11.41
N PHE A 177 2.94 6.41 10.41
CA PHE A 177 2.92 7.44 9.37
C PHE A 177 2.42 8.77 9.93
N LYS A 178 1.33 8.76 10.70
CA LYS A 178 0.77 9.98 11.33
C LYS A 178 1.81 10.72 12.18
N ARG A 179 2.60 9.99 12.98
CA ARG A 179 3.67 10.57 13.81
C ARG A 179 4.78 11.21 12.97
N ASN A 180 5.18 10.59 11.87
CA ASN A 180 6.23 11.14 11.01
C ASN A 180 5.80 12.47 10.37
N TRP A 181 4.53 12.57 9.95
CA TRP A 181 4.00 13.80 9.37
C TRP A 181 3.73 14.90 10.38
N ALA A 182 3.42 14.55 11.62
CA ALA A 182 3.20 15.54 12.68
C ALA A 182 4.41 16.47 12.87
N LEU A 183 5.64 15.95 12.75
CA LEU A 183 6.86 16.77 12.82
C LEU A 183 6.93 17.79 11.67
N HIS A 184 6.60 17.37 10.44
CA HIS A 184 6.59 18.26 9.28
C HIS A 184 5.51 19.36 9.41
N PHE A 185 4.33 19.03 9.94
CA PHE A 185 3.30 20.03 10.24
C PHE A 185 3.75 21.01 11.32
N GLY A 186 4.41 20.53 12.39
CA GLY A 186 4.99 21.40 13.41
C GLY A 186 6.00 22.40 12.84
N PHE A 187 6.90 21.93 11.97
CA PHE A 187 7.85 22.79 11.27
C PHE A 187 7.15 23.88 10.44
N LEU A 188 6.11 23.52 9.67
CA LEU A 188 5.35 24.49 8.86
C LEU A 188 4.65 25.55 9.72
N ILE A 189 4.11 25.17 10.89
CA ILE A 189 3.49 26.12 11.83
C ILE A 189 4.53 27.10 12.38
N LEU A 190 5.73 26.62 12.72
CA LEU A 190 6.82 27.48 13.17
C LEU A 190 7.26 28.46 12.08
N VAL A 191 7.39 28.00 10.84
CA VAL A 191 7.72 28.85 9.69
C VAL A 191 6.64 29.92 9.47
N TYR A 192 5.36 29.54 9.57
CA TYR A 192 4.26 30.49 9.49
C TYR A 192 4.36 31.59 10.56
N GLY A 193 4.55 31.20 11.83
CA GLY A 193 4.71 32.16 12.93
C GLY A 193 5.90 33.09 12.75
N PHE A 194 7.03 32.55 12.28
CA PHE A 194 8.22 33.34 11.94
C PHE A 194 7.93 34.36 10.84
N MET A 195 7.29 33.95 9.76
CA MET A 195 6.96 34.82 8.61
C MET A 195 5.97 35.94 8.99
N VAL A 196 4.96 35.63 9.82
CA VAL A 196 4.05 36.64 10.37
C VAL A 196 4.81 37.64 11.23
N SER A 197 5.62 37.16 12.17
CA SER A 197 6.39 38.00 13.08
C SER A 197 7.34 38.92 12.32
N PHE A 198 8.06 38.38 11.34
CA PHE A 198 8.96 39.14 10.49
C PHE A 198 8.24 40.19 9.64
N SER A 199 7.07 39.86 9.09
CA SER A 199 6.26 40.81 8.32
C SER A 199 5.83 42.00 9.18
N VAL A 200 5.46 41.75 10.44
CA VAL A 200 5.13 42.82 11.41
C VAL A 200 6.38 43.67 11.70
N VAL A 201 7.52 43.04 11.96
CA VAL A 201 8.77 43.77 12.26
C VAL A 201 9.15 44.69 11.11
N ILE A 202 9.22 44.19 9.87
CA ILE A 202 9.62 45.03 8.72
C ILE A 202 8.64 46.15 8.41
N LEU A 203 7.34 45.92 8.56
CA LEU A 203 6.33 46.90 8.15
C LEU A 203 6.00 47.93 9.24
N CYS A 204 6.28 47.61 10.51
CA CYS A 204 5.88 48.43 11.66
C CYS A 204 7.06 49.01 12.47
N PHE A 205 8.30 48.57 12.23
CA PHE A 205 9.51 49.09 12.88
C PHE A 205 10.60 49.38 11.85
#